data_AF-A0AAE3M9F6-F1
#
_entry.id   AF-A0AAE3M9F6-F1
#
_cell.length_a   1.000
_cell.length_b   1.000
_cell.length_c   1.000
_cell.angle_alpha   90.00
_cell.angle_beta   90.00
_cell.angle_gamma   90.00
#
_symmetry.space_group_name_H-M   'P 1'
#
loop_
_entity.id
_entity.type
_entity.pdbx_description
1 polymer ?
#
loop_
_entity_poly.entity_id
_entity_poly.type
_entity_poly.pdbx_seq_one_letter_code
_entity_poly.pdbx_strand_id
1 'polypeptide(L)'
;MKNERKIIFIGGVHGVGKGTICKIITMQLPLEHLVASELIKWSEISSNSHIKNIDNINATQDKLLIALNNKGIDSKNYLLDGHFCLINNDNRPIEVPINTFKSINPVLLLLLVDSPKSIKEKLEKRDGVSYNIEFIDNLQKREIIYAKKVSNELNCELIIFTTEEYKNVIKKLKLIL
;
A
#
# COMPACT_ATOMS: atom_id res chain seq x y z
N MET A 1 -0.98 4.15 29.90
CA MET A 1 -1.59 4.30 28.55
C MET A 1 -0.94 3.27 27.65
N LYS A 2 -1.69 2.33 27.06
CA LYS A 2 -1.11 1.42 26.05
C LYS A 2 -0.75 2.29 24.84
N ASN A 3 0.51 2.28 24.39
CA ASN A 3 0.85 2.86 23.10
C ASN A 3 0.05 2.12 22.03
N GLU A 4 -0.86 2.82 21.37
CA GLU A 4 -1.56 2.28 20.21
C GLU A 4 -0.56 2.08 19.07
N ARG A 5 -0.60 0.89 18.45
CA ARG A 5 0.26 0.52 17.32
C ARG A 5 -0.08 1.42 16.13
N LYS A 6 0.90 2.11 15.55
CA LYS A 6 0.69 2.95 14.36
C LYS A 6 0.93 2.13 13.10
N ILE A 7 0.00 2.20 12.16
CA ILE A 7 0.14 1.61 10.81
C ILE A 7 0.28 2.74 9.81
N ILE A 8 1.39 2.75 9.08
CA ILE A 8 1.58 3.58 7.89
C ILE A 8 1.36 2.68 6.67
N PHE A 9 0.46 3.06 5.78
CA PHE A 9 0.23 2.34 4.54
C PHE A 9 1.03 2.97 3.40
N ILE A 10 1.72 2.16 2.60
CA ILE A 10 2.43 2.59 1.39
C ILE A 10 1.92 1.86 0.17
N GLY A 11 1.40 2.63 -0.78
CA GLY A 11 0.90 2.15 -2.08
C GLY A 11 1.74 2.62 -3.26
N GLY A 12 1.33 2.20 -4.45
CA GLY A 12 2.02 2.48 -5.71
C GLY A 12 1.98 1.26 -6.64
N VAL A 13 2.12 1.48 -7.93
CA VAL A 13 1.97 0.41 -8.93
C VAL A 13 3.07 -0.66 -8.82
N HIS A 14 2.87 -1.80 -9.46
CA HIS A 14 3.95 -2.80 -9.59
C HIS A 14 5.15 -2.20 -10.34
N GLY A 15 6.36 -2.49 -9.87
CA GLY A 15 7.60 -2.02 -10.51
C GLY A 15 8.04 -0.59 -10.15
N VAL A 16 7.24 0.19 -9.43
CA VAL A 16 7.60 1.58 -9.07
C VAL A 16 8.77 1.69 -8.08
N GLY A 17 9.06 0.61 -7.34
CA GLY A 17 10.18 0.54 -6.39
C GLY A 17 9.79 0.53 -4.91
N LYS A 18 8.52 0.23 -4.59
CA LYS A 18 8.01 0.20 -3.21
C LYS A 18 8.88 -0.62 -2.26
N GLY A 19 9.15 -1.88 -2.58
CA GLY A 19 9.95 -2.76 -1.71
C GLY A 19 11.34 -2.19 -1.38
N THR A 20 11.98 -1.52 -2.36
CA THR A 20 13.26 -0.82 -2.14
C THR A 20 13.09 0.35 -1.16
N ILE A 21 12.07 1.18 -1.35
CA ILE A 21 11.78 2.31 -0.46
C ILE A 21 11.39 1.82 0.94
N CYS A 22 10.56 0.80 1.05
CA CYS A 22 10.18 0.18 2.33
C CYS A 22 11.41 -0.28 3.11
N LYS A 23 12.33 -1.00 2.46
CA LYS A 23 13.59 -1.43 3.07
C LYS A 23 14.45 -0.26 3.55
N ILE A 24 14.56 0.80 2.74
CA ILE A 24 15.31 2.01 3.12
C ILE A 24 14.69 2.70 4.34
N ILE A 25 13.36 2.76 4.41
CA ILE A 25 12.63 3.37 5.53
C ILE A 25 12.82 2.55 6.81
N THR A 26 12.63 1.22 6.75
CA THR A 26 12.72 0.35 7.93
C THR A 26 14.14 0.15 8.44
N MET A 27 15.16 0.37 7.60
CA MET A 27 16.55 0.46 8.07
C MET A 27 16.84 1.71 8.92
N GLN A 28 16.01 2.75 8.82
CA GLN A 28 16.25 4.04 9.47
C GLN A 28 15.26 4.38 10.58
N LEU A 29 14.13 3.68 10.65
CA LEU A 29 13.04 3.93 11.58
C LEU A 29 12.59 2.63 12.24
N PRO A 30 12.08 2.67 13.48
CA PRO A 30 11.60 1.50 14.21
C PRO A 30 10.24 1.01 13.68
N LEU A 31 10.21 0.66 12.39
CA LEU A 31 9.06 0.18 11.65
C LEU A 31 9.32 -1.26 11.21
N GLU A 32 8.33 -2.13 11.42
CA GLU A 32 8.34 -3.45 10.82
C GLU A 32 7.66 -3.40 9.44
N HIS A 33 8.36 -3.88 8.41
CA HIS A 33 7.83 -3.97 7.06
C HIS A 33 6.92 -5.18 6.96
N LEU A 34 5.70 -4.96 6.51
CA LEU A 34 4.71 -5.97 6.23
C LEU A 34 4.24 -5.84 4.79
N VAL A 35 4.11 -6.95 4.09
CA VAL A 35 3.55 -6.96 2.74
C VAL A 35 2.09 -7.36 2.82
N ALA A 36 1.20 -6.45 2.43
CA ALA A 36 -0.24 -6.65 2.55
C ALA A 36 -0.72 -7.90 1.81
N SER A 37 -0.09 -8.29 0.69
CA SER A 37 -0.45 -9.51 -0.05
C SER A 37 -0.13 -10.81 0.65
N GLU A 38 0.78 -10.80 1.60
CA GLU A 38 1.09 -11.97 2.43
C GLU A 38 0.09 -12.09 3.59
N LEU A 39 -0.50 -10.97 4.01
CA LEU A 39 -1.37 -10.89 5.19
C LEU A 39 -2.86 -10.94 4.83
N ILE A 40 -3.20 -10.33 3.70
CA ILE A 40 -4.55 -10.16 3.18
C ILE A 40 -4.54 -10.86 1.83
N LYS A 41 -5.40 -11.86 1.65
CA LYS A 41 -5.53 -12.57 0.37
C LYS A 41 -6.15 -11.65 -0.69
N TRP A 42 -5.35 -10.74 -1.25
CA TRP A 42 -5.80 -9.80 -2.29
C TRP A 42 -6.36 -10.50 -3.52
N SER A 43 -5.99 -11.76 -3.77
CA SER A 43 -6.58 -12.60 -4.81
C SER A 43 -8.08 -12.85 -4.62
N GLU A 44 -8.57 -12.93 -3.38
CA GLU A 44 -10.01 -13.01 -3.08
C GLU A 44 -10.70 -11.66 -3.33
N ILE A 45 -9.97 -10.54 -3.20
CA ILE A 45 -10.45 -9.18 -3.45
C ILE A 45 -10.48 -8.86 -4.94
N SER A 46 -9.48 -9.32 -5.70
CA SER A 46 -9.37 -9.04 -7.13
C SER A 46 -10.29 -9.90 -8.00
N SER A 47 -10.80 -11.01 -7.46
CA SER A 47 -11.72 -11.92 -8.13
C SER A 47 -13.20 -11.59 -7.89
N ASN A 48 -13.54 -10.87 -6.81
CA ASN A 48 -14.92 -10.56 -6.44
C ASN A 48 -15.16 -9.05 -6.30
N SER A 49 -15.80 -8.45 -7.30
CA SER A 49 -16.22 -7.04 -7.32
C SER A 49 -17.32 -6.67 -6.30
N HIS A 50 -17.85 -7.63 -5.55
CA HIS A 50 -19.00 -7.49 -4.65
C HIS A 50 -18.66 -7.43 -3.16
N ILE A 51 -17.40 -7.19 -2.77
CA ILE A 51 -17.01 -7.14 -1.35
C ILE A 51 -17.58 -5.86 -0.70
N LYS A 52 -18.80 -5.97 -0.16
CA LYS A 52 -19.55 -4.89 0.51
C LYS A 52 -20.15 -5.28 1.87
N ASN A 53 -19.81 -6.42 2.45
CA ASN A 53 -20.40 -6.86 3.72
C ASN A 53 -19.51 -6.51 4.93
N ILE A 54 -20.15 -6.07 6.02
CA ILE A 54 -19.54 -5.79 7.33
C ILE A 54 -18.73 -6.99 7.83
N ASP A 55 -19.19 -8.21 7.57
CA ASP A 55 -18.49 -9.45 7.94
C ASP A 55 -17.09 -9.57 7.29
N ASN A 56 -16.91 -9.06 6.07
CA ASN A 56 -15.60 -9.08 5.40
C ASN A 56 -14.66 -7.97 5.90
N ILE A 57 -15.21 -6.87 6.42
CA ILE A 57 -14.44 -5.80 7.08
C ILE A 57 -13.82 -6.35 8.36
N ASN A 58 -14.66 -7.00 9.18
CA ASN A 58 -14.23 -7.69 10.39
C ASN A 58 -13.25 -8.81 10.03
N ALA A 59 -13.54 -9.67 9.06
CA ALA A 59 -12.61 -10.73 8.66
C ALA A 59 -11.25 -10.22 8.14
N THR A 60 -11.21 -9.08 7.44
CA THR A 60 -9.94 -8.48 6.97
C THR A 60 -9.17 -7.87 8.14
N GLN A 61 -9.86 -7.15 9.02
CA GLN A 61 -9.28 -6.58 10.22
C GLN A 61 -8.79 -7.68 11.16
N ASP A 62 -9.57 -8.74 11.34
CA ASP A 62 -9.24 -9.91 12.15
C ASP A 62 -8.04 -10.63 11.55
N LYS A 63 -7.97 -10.87 10.24
CA LYS A 63 -6.79 -11.47 9.60
C LYS A 63 -5.54 -10.61 9.81
N LEU A 64 -5.65 -9.28 9.63
CA LEU A 64 -4.54 -8.37 9.87
C LEU A 64 -4.14 -8.36 11.35
N LEU A 65 -5.09 -8.21 12.27
CA LEU A 65 -4.86 -8.21 13.72
C LEU A 65 -4.30 -9.55 14.20
N ILE A 66 -4.81 -10.68 13.71
CA ILE A 66 -4.29 -12.02 13.98
C ILE A 66 -2.85 -12.12 13.48
N ALA A 67 -2.56 -11.67 12.25
CA ALA A 67 -1.19 -11.68 11.74
C ALA A 67 -0.26 -10.77 12.57
N LEU A 68 -0.73 -9.59 12.97
CA LEU A 68 0.02 -8.66 13.81
C LEU A 68 0.23 -9.21 15.23
N ASN A 69 -0.78 -9.87 15.82
CA ASN A 69 -0.74 -10.45 17.17
C ASN A 69 0.08 -11.75 17.20
N ASN A 70 -0.01 -12.59 16.17
CA ASN A 70 0.79 -13.81 16.02
C ASN A 70 2.28 -13.52 15.82
N LYS A 71 2.61 -12.34 15.28
CA LYS A 71 3.99 -11.84 15.24
C LYS A 71 4.52 -11.41 16.62
N GLY A 72 3.71 -11.50 17.67
CA GLY A 72 4.16 -11.58 19.06
C GLY A 72 4.68 -10.28 19.68
N ILE A 73 4.31 -9.10 19.18
CA ILE A 73 4.90 -7.84 19.67
C ILE A 73 3.85 -6.75 19.89
N ASP A 74 3.38 -6.67 21.13
CA ASP A 74 2.64 -5.53 21.66
C ASP A 74 3.59 -4.33 21.83
N SER A 75 3.90 -3.60 20.75
CA SER A 75 4.48 -2.22 20.77
C SER A 75 5.05 -1.72 19.44
N LYS A 76 5.08 -2.51 18.36
CA LYS A 76 5.70 -2.06 17.10
C LYS A 76 4.77 -1.19 16.25
N ASN A 77 5.39 -0.24 15.55
CA ASN A 77 4.78 0.48 14.44
C ASN A 77 5.07 -0.27 13.14
N TYR A 78 4.16 -0.19 12.17
CA TYR A 78 4.23 -0.98 10.94
C TYR A 78 4.23 -0.10 9.70
N LEU A 79 5.02 -0.53 8.71
CA LEU A 79 4.93 -0.05 7.33
C LEU A 79 4.29 -1.14 6.49
N LEU A 80 3.01 -0.95 6.14
CA LEU A 80 2.22 -1.90 5.37
C LEU A 80 2.31 -1.57 3.87
N ASP A 81 3.04 -2.39 3.14
CA ASP A 81 3.28 -2.29 1.70
C ASP A 81 2.17 -2.98 0.91
N GLY A 82 1.44 -2.21 0.12
CA GLY A 82 0.30 -2.70 -0.63
C GLY A 82 0.01 -1.88 -1.88
N HIS A 83 -1.26 -1.89 -2.28
CA HIS A 83 -1.75 -1.20 -3.47
C HIS A 83 -3.08 -0.51 -3.18
N PHE A 84 -3.32 0.63 -3.82
CA PHE A 84 -4.65 1.23 -3.87
C PHE A 84 -5.49 0.59 -4.98
N CYS A 85 -4.85 0.20 -6.08
CA CYS A 85 -5.49 -0.49 -7.18
C CYS A 85 -4.83 -1.85 -7.44
N LEU A 86 -5.64 -2.89 -7.61
CA LEU A 86 -5.19 -4.20 -8.07
C LEU A 86 -5.46 -4.35 -9.56
N ILE A 87 -4.91 -5.40 -10.16
CA ILE A 87 -5.19 -5.80 -11.54
C ILE A 87 -6.07 -7.06 -11.46
N ASN A 88 -7.21 -7.06 -12.15
CA ASN A 88 -8.07 -8.23 -12.25
C ASN A 88 -7.62 -9.18 -13.38
N ASN A 89 -8.32 -10.30 -13.54
CA ASN A 89 -8.02 -11.30 -14.57
C ASN A 89 -8.15 -10.77 -16.01
N ASP A 90 -8.88 -9.67 -16.22
CA ASP A 90 -9.05 -9.02 -17.53
C ASP A 90 -8.01 -7.92 -17.80
N ASN A 91 -6.93 -7.87 -17.01
CA ASN A 91 -5.93 -6.80 -17.04
C ASN A 91 -6.54 -5.40 -16.87
N ARG A 92 -7.54 -5.26 -16.00
CA ARG A 92 -8.15 -3.97 -15.67
C ARG A 92 -7.80 -3.52 -14.26
N PRO A 93 -7.47 -2.24 -14.06
CA PRO A 93 -7.34 -1.67 -12.73
C PRO A 93 -8.66 -1.72 -11.98
N ILE A 94 -8.65 -2.32 -10.79
CA ILE A 94 -9.77 -2.36 -9.86
C ILE A 94 -9.36 -1.70 -8.55
N GLU A 95 -10.24 -0.88 -8.00
CA GLU A 95 -10.01 -0.25 -6.71
C GLU A 95 -10.08 -1.30 -5.59
N VAL A 96 -9.12 -1.28 -4.68
CA VAL A 96 -9.24 -2.02 -3.41
C VAL A 96 -10.46 -1.48 -2.66
N PRO A 97 -11.37 -2.30 -2.13
CA PRO A 97 -12.53 -1.81 -1.40
C PRO A 97 -12.16 -0.81 -0.30
N ILE A 98 -12.87 0.33 -0.23
CA ILE A 98 -12.59 1.39 0.75
C ILE A 98 -12.56 0.87 2.19
N ASN A 99 -13.39 -0.14 2.47
CA ASN A 99 -13.50 -0.74 3.78
C ASN A 99 -12.22 -1.48 4.21
N THR A 100 -11.40 -1.97 3.26
CA THR A 100 -10.09 -2.55 3.59
C THR A 100 -9.19 -1.50 4.25
N PHE A 101 -9.20 -0.25 3.76
CA PHE A 101 -8.44 0.83 4.39
C PHE A 101 -9.05 1.25 5.72
N LYS A 102 -10.38 1.25 5.86
CA LYS A 102 -11.05 1.49 7.15
C LYS A 102 -10.65 0.43 8.19
N SER A 103 -10.59 -0.85 7.80
CA SER A 103 -10.10 -1.95 8.65
C SER A 103 -8.63 -1.79 9.04
N ILE A 104 -7.78 -1.34 8.12
CA ILE A 104 -6.36 -1.09 8.38
C ILE A 104 -6.19 0.07 9.35
N ASN A 105 -7.05 1.09 9.28
CA ASN A 105 -6.99 2.32 10.08
C ASN A 105 -5.59 2.97 10.10
N PRO A 106 -5.02 3.32 8.93
CA PRO A 106 -3.69 3.89 8.85
C PRO A 106 -3.64 5.31 9.43
N VAL A 107 -2.54 5.64 10.11
CA VAL A 107 -2.28 7.01 10.61
C VAL A 107 -1.68 7.93 9.54
N LEU A 108 -1.16 7.34 8.46
CA LEU A 108 -0.60 8.04 7.31
C LEU A 108 -0.70 7.16 6.06
N LEU A 109 -1.04 7.77 4.94
CA LEU A 109 -0.99 7.16 3.62
C LEU A 109 0.22 7.69 2.84
N LEU A 110 0.98 6.79 2.25
CA LEU A 110 2.09 7.08 1.35
C LEU A 110 1.77 6.52 -0.03
N LEU A 111 2.06 7.28 -1.08
CA LEU A 111 1.93 6.82 -2.46
C LEU A 111 3.23 7.11 -3.21
N LEU A 112 3.93 6.03 -3.58
CA LEU A 112 5.12 6.12 -4.43
C LEU A 112 4.70 6.15 -5.90
N VAL A 113 5.15 7.17 -6.62
CA VAL A 113 4.92 7.35 -8.06
C VAL A 113 6.25 7.52 -8.79
N ASP A 114 6.26 7.24 -10.09
CA ASP A 114 7.39 7.50 -10.97
C ASP A 114 6.87 7.71 -12.40
N SER A 115 7.73 8.11 -13.34
CA SER A 115 7.35 8.19 -14.75
C SER A 115 6.96 6.80 -15.28
N PRO A 116 5.91 6.68 -16.12
CA PRO A 116 5.53 5.40 -16.73
C PRO A 116 6.69 4.72 -17.48
N LYS A 117 7.58 5.52 -18.07
CA LYS A 117 8.81 5.04 -18.73
C LYS A 117 9.77 4.36 -17.74
N SER A 118 10.09 5.02 -16.63
CA SER A 118 10.97 4.44 -15.58
C SER A 118 10.37 3.16 -15.00
N ILE A 119 9.06 3.14 -14.75
CA ILE A 119 8.35 1.96 -14.24
C ILE A 119 8.43 0.82 -15.25
N LYS A 120 8.18 1.11 -16.53
CA LYS A 120 8.31 0.14 -17.62
C LYS A 120 9.72 -0.44 -17.66
N GLU A 121 10.75 0.39 -17.71
CA GLU A 121 12.15 -0.06 -17.75
C GLU A 121 12.51 -0.96 -16.56
N LYS A 122 12.05 -0.62 -15.35
CA LYS A 122 12.24 -1.45 -14.14
C LYS A 122 11.54 -2.80 -14.25
N LEU A 123 10.31 -2.83 -14.75
CA LEU A 123 9.53 -4.06 -14.95
C LEU A 123 10.16 -4.96 -16.01
N GLU A 124 10.47 -4.41 -17.18
CA GLU A 124 11.07 -5.16 -18.30
C GLU A 124 12.44 -5.73 -17.90
N LYS A 125 13.25 -4.97 -17.15
CA LYS A 125 14.54 -5.46 -16.63
C LYS A 125 14.39 -6.60 -15.63
N ARG A 126 13.32 -6.61 -14.83
CA ARG A 126 13.08 -7.63 -13.79
C ARG A 126 12.49 -8.90 -14.39
N ASP A 127 11.50 -8.75 -15.27
CA ASP A 127 10.63 -9.84 -15.72
C ASP A 127 11.04 -10.37 -17.11
N GLY A 128 11.90 -9.65 -17.85
CA GLY A 128 12.40 -10.06 -19.15
C GLY A 128 11.35 -10.02 -20.27
N VAL A 129 10.21 -9.39 -20.03
CA VAL A 129 9.07 -9.27 -20.96
C VAL A 129 8.69 -7.81 -21.18
N SER A 130 8.09 -7.49 -22.33
CA SER A 130 7.69 -6.11 -22.60
C SER A 130 6.35 -5.74 -21.96
N TYR A 131 6.26 -4.52 -21.46
CA TYR A 131 5.04 -3.96 -20.87
C TYR A 131 4.46 -2.83 -21.71
N ASN A 132 3.13 -2.76 -21.76
CA ASN A 132 2.41 -1.66 -22.40
C ASN A 132 2.51 -0.39 -21.51
N ILE A 133 3.11 0.67 -22.05
CA ILE A 133 3.32 1.94 -21.33
C ILE A 133 2.00 2.67 -21.03
N GLU A 134 1.02 2.61 -21.94
CA GLU A 134 -0.29 3.21 -21.74
C GLU A 134 -1.05 2.52 -20.60
N PHE A 135 -0.88 1.20 -20.49
CA PHE A 135 -1.45 0.44 -19.37
C PHE A 135 -0.83 0.84 -18.03
N ILE A 136 0.51 0.97 -17.97
CA ILE A 136 1.22 1.43 -16.76
C ILE A 136 0.76 2.84 -16.37
N ASP A 137 0.68 3.75 -17.34
CA ASP A 137 0.22 5.12 -17.12
C ASP A 137 -1.24 5.16 -16.60
N ASN A 138 -2.13 4.38 -17.22
CA ASN A 138 -3.52 4.27 -16.78
C ASN A 138 -3.63 3.71 -15.35
N LEU A 139 -2.89 2.65 -15.04
CA LEU A 139 -2.86 2.03 -13.72
C LEU A 139 -2.37 3.03 -12.66
N GLN A 140 -1.29 3.76 -12.93
CA GLN A 140 -0.77 4.76 -11.98
C GLN A 140 -1.73 5.93 -11.81
N LYS A 141 -2.33 6.44 -12.89
CA LYS A 141 -3.37 7.48 -12.79
C LYS A 141 -4.53 7.04 -11.92
N ARG A 142 -5.00 5.80 -12.09
CA ARG A 142 -6.08 5.23 -11.28
C ARG A 142 -5.68 5.10 -9.82
N GLU A 143 -4.47 4.62 -9.55
CA GLU A 143 -3.89 4.48 -8.22
C GLU A 143 -3.78 5.86 -7.51
N ILE A 144 -3.34 6.91 -8.20
CA ILE A 144 -3.30 8.29 -7.68
C ILE A 144 -4.69 8.82 -7.34
N ILE A 145 -5.64 8.70 -8.28
CA ILE A 145 -7.02 9.17 -8.08
C ILE A 145 -7.63 8.47 -6.88
N TYR A 146 -7.42 7.15 -6.78
CA TYR A 146 -8.03 6.37 -5.73
C TYR A 146 -7.37 6.59 -4.37
N ALA A 147 -6.04 6.72 -4.30
CA ALA A 147 -5.35 7.09 -3.06
C ALA A 147 -5.86 8.40 -2.46
N LYS A 148 -6.12 9.41 -3.31
CA LYS A 148 -6.73 10.68 -2.90
C LYS A 148 -8.15 10.49 -2.35
N LYS A 149 -8.96 9.66 -3.01
CA LYS A 149 -10.29 9.29 -2.51
C LYS A 149 -10.22 8.59 -1.15
N VAL A 150 -9.33 7.62 -0.98
CA VAL A 150 -9.11 6.93 0.29
C VAL A 150 -8.69 7.90 1.40
N SER A 151 -7.75 8.80 1.10
CA SER A 151 -7.31 9.86 2.02
C SER A 151 -8.47 10.72 2.52
N ASN A 152 -9.32 11.19 1.60
CA ASN A 152 -10.50 12.00 1.95
C ASN A 152 -11.52 11.21 2.79
N GLU A 153 -11.83 9.98 2.39
CA GLU A 153 -12.80 9.10 3.07
C GLU A 153 -12.37 8.71 4.49
N LEU A 154 -11.07 8.58 4.73
CA LEU A 154 -10.51 8.26 6.05
C LEU A 154 -10.15 9.51 6.87
N ASN A 155 -10.22 10.71 6.28
CA ASN A 155 -9.63 11.92 6.84
C ASN A 155 -8.16 11.70 7.30
N CYS A 156 -7.38 11.00 6.47
CA CYS A 156 -6.01 10.59 6.75
C CYS A 156 -5.06 11.27 5.75
N GLU A 157 -3.96 11.85 6.24
CA GLU A 157 -2.99 12.54 5.41
C GLU A 157 -2.40 11.60 4.34
N LEU A 158 -2.31 12.09 3.10
CA LEU A 158 -1.67 11.40 1.98
C LEU A 158 -0.44 12.17 1.51
N ILE A 159 0.70 11.47 1.42
CA ILE A 159 1.93 11.98 0.84
C ILE A 159 2.21 11.23 -0.45
N ILE A 160 2.18 11.96 -1.56
CA ILE A 160 2.57 11.46 -2.88
C ILE A 160 4.02 11.90 -3.12
N PHE A 161 4.88 10.98 -3.49
CA PHE A 161 6.31 11.23 -3.63
C PHE A 161 6.96 10.30 -4.65
N THR A 162 8.13 10.69 -5.12
CA THR A 162 9.01 9.90 -6.00
C THR A 162 10.15 9.25 -5.22
N THR A 163 10.89 8.34 -5.87
CA THR A 163 12.07 7.71 -5.24
C THR A 163 13.15 8.71 -4.85
N GLU A 164 13.21 9.89 -5.47
CA GLU A 164 14.19 10.94 -5.15
C GLU A 164 13.81 11.72 -3.88
N GLU A 165 12.53 11.74 -3.55
CA GLU A 165 11.95 12.53 -2.46
C GLU A 165 11.80 11.74 -1.14
N TYR A 166 12.21 10.47 -1.10
CA TYR A 166 12.04 9.58 0.06
C TYR A 166 12.61 10.15 1.37
N LYS A 167 13.65 10.99 1.30
CA LYS A 167 14.24 11.65 2.48
C LYS A 167 13.24 12.57 3.18
N ASN A 168 12.34 13.21 2.44
CA ASN A 168 11.29 14.05 3.00
C ASN A 168 10.23 13.20 3.73
N VAL A 169 9.90 12.04 3.17
CA VAL A 169 9.02 11.05 3.83
C VAL A 169 9.62 10.59 5.14
N ILE A 170 10.91 10.25 5.18
CA ILE A 170 11.59 9.84 6.43
C ILE A 170 11.53 10.95 7.49
N LYS A 171 11.77 12.21 7.11
CA LYS A 171 11.66 13.35 8.04
C LYS A 171 10.25 13.46 8.63
N LYS A 172 9.22 13.32 7.79
CA LYS A 172 7.82 13.33 8.27
C LYS A 172 7.53 12.15 9.20
N LEU A 173 7.94 10.94 8.83
CA LEU A 173 7.71 9.75 9.65
C LEU A 173 8.34 9.86 11.04
N LYS A 174 9.51 10.50 11.17
CA LYS A 174 10.13 10.77 12.48
C LYS A 174 9.30 11.67 13.40
N LEU A 175 8.40 12.49 12.86
CA LEU A 175 7.49 13.33 13.65
C LEU A 175 6.24 12.56 14.08
N ILE A 176 5.88 11.51 13.35
CA ILE A 176 4.66 10.72 13.59
C ILE A 176 4.94 9.55 14.52
N LEU A 177 6.10 8.92 14.43
CA LEU A 177 6.47 7.75 15.22
C LEU A 177 6.79 8.11 16.67
#